data_AF-A0A226GZ21-F1
#
_entry.id   AF-A0A226GZ21-F1
#
_cell.length_a   1.000
_cell.length_b   1.000
_cell.length_c   1.000
_cell.angle_alpha   90.00
_cell.angle_beta   90.00
_cell.angle_gamma   90.00
#
_symmetry.space_group_name_H-M   'P 1'
#
loop_
_entity.id
_entity.type
_entity.pdbx_description
1 polymer ?
#
loop_
_entity_poly.entity_id
_entity_poly.type
_entity_poly.pdbx_seq_one_letter_code
_entity_poly.pdbx_strand_id
1 'polypeptide(L)'
;MIFLYAGLVFLCIISVVTGTLKKMKNDVSLLGIITANVYIFSLLIFFLGMQQHDNEFNTAIDPVDIECYTPFGGIHIITLFFYFVAFNISMVLIWRKGNTLPPLTQVLSLSFLSIGIILNFIILLQLSDHNTESIGIDESPEHVFPLLFAPLISLIIAVILVVKMVTNEMEEASQKSYSNKYLNKLNTFFAQKSNLPLWSLIMIIPLLILVTIVLLLLGQDSNSLVKVFTETTLWTFSKQTHPPILNHEGHYLCTVAASGNPKIVKPIRLGKRNGNTIIVNRQLLIANAFEEMIQDFSPKLHRFIRRNYDKYGYNLSKKINTERSSNFTYWAMKPLEWLFLVSLYLFCEKPEIKINKQYSL
;
A
#
# COMPACT_ATOMS: atom_id res chain seq x y z
N MET A 1 -1.82 26.21 -6.75
CA MET A 1 -0.99 26.14 -5.53
C MET A 1 -0.35 24.77 -5.31
N ILE A 2 -1.09 23.66 -5.34
CA ILE A 2 -0.55 22.30 -5.11
C ILE A 2 0.62 21.94 -6.05
N PHE A 3 0.50 22.19 -7.35
CA PHE A 3 1.57 21.95 -8.33
C PHE A 3 2.86 22.77 -8.06
N LEU A 4 2.72 23.98 -7.51
CA LEU A 4 3.86 24.83 -7.18
C LEU A 4 4.61 24.28 -5.96
N TYR A 5 3.88 23.83 -4.93
CA TYR A 5 4.48 23.19 -3.75
C TYR A 5 5.13 21.85 -4.10
N ALA A 6 4.49 21.03 -4.95
CA ALA A 6 5.08 19.79 -5.43
C ALA A 6 6.38 20.03 -6.21
N GLY A 7 6.40 21.04 -7.09
CA GLY A 7 7.60 21.44 -7.83
C GLY A 7 8.73 21.93 -6.92
N LEU A 8 8.41 22.70 -5.88
CA LEU A 8 9.40 23.14 -4.89
C LEU A 8 9.99 21.97 -4.09
N VAL A 9 9.15 21.03 -3.63
CA VAL A 9 9.61 19.83 -2.93
C VAL A 9 10.53 18.99 -3.83
N PHE A 10 10.16 18.83 -5.10
CA PHE A 10 10.99 18.11 -6.07
C PHE A 10 12.37 18.76 -6.27
N LEU A 11 12.42 20.08 -6.45
CA LEU A 11 13.67 20.83 -6.56
C LEU A 11 14.51 20.77 -5.28
N CYS A 12 13.86 20.83 -4.11
CA CYS A 12 14.52 20.66 -2.82
C CYS A 12 15.18 19.27 -2.71
N ILE A 13 14.44 18.21 -3.04
CA ILE A 13 14.98 16.83 -3.02
C ILE A 13 16.20 16.72 -3.94
N ILE A 14 16.11 17.26 -5.16
CA ILE A 14 17.24 17.27 -6.09
C ILE A 14 18.45 17.99 -5.50
N SER A 15 18.24 19.17 -4.91
CA SER A 15 19.33 19.95 -4.30
C SER A 15 19.99 19.22 -3.12
N VAL A 16 19.20 18.52 -2.31
CA VAL A 16 19.70 17.75 -1.16
C VAL A 16 20.49 16.53 -1.65
N VAL A 17 19.94 15.74 -2.57
CA VAL A 17 20.60 14.56 -3.14
C VAL A 17 21.90 14.95 -3.85
N THR A 18 21.88 15.99 -4.67
CA THR A 18 23.09 16.47 -5.34
C THR A 18 24.14 16.96 -4.35
N GLY A 19 23.73 17.70 -3.31
CA GLY A 19 24.61 18.19 -2.25
C GLY A 19 25.24 17.06 -1.42
N THR A 20 24.48 16.03 -1.06
CA THR A 20 25.00 14.88 -0.30
C THR A 20 25.95 14.04 -1.14
N LEU A 21 25.63 13.77 -2.41
CA LEU A 21 26.51 13.02 -3.31
C LEU A 21 27.86 13.71 -3.50
N LYS A 22 27.86 15.03 -3.74
CA LYS A 22 29.09 15.83 -3.86
C LYS A 22 29.92 15.82 -2.57
N LYS A 23 29.28 15.83 -1.39
CA LYS A 23 29.98 15.67 -0.11
C LYS A 23 30.59 14.27 0.07
N MET A 24 29.93 13.23 -0.45
CA MET A 24 30.41 11.85 -0.34
C MET A 24 31.53 11.53 -1.32
N LYS A 25 31.52 12.15 -2.50
CA LYS A 25 32.52 11.96 -3.56
C LYS A 25 32.58 13.25 -4.39
N ASN A 26 33.75 13.90 -4.46
CA ASN A 26 33.90 15.16 -5.18
C ASN A 26 33.70 14.99 -6.71
N ASP A 27 34.16 13.87 -7.26
CA ASP A 27 34.12 13.59 -8.71
C ASP A 27 32.94 12.69 -9.12
N VAL A 28 31.72 13.07 -8.77
CA VAL A 28 30.51 12.35 -9.23
C VAL A 28 30.13 12.83 -10.63
N SER A 29 30.03 11.88 -11.58
CA SER A 29 29.58 12.18 -12.93
C SER A 29 28.13 12.67 -12.97
N LEU A 30 27.79 13.51 -13.96
CA LEU A 30 26.42 14.00 -14.16
C LEU A 30 25.40 12.85 -14.24
N LEU A 31 25.75 11.77 -14.97
CA LEU A 31 24.91 10.58 -15.07
C LEU A 31 24.67 9.93 -13.70
N GLY A 32 25.70 9.87 -12.84
CA GLY A 32 25.57 9.34 -11.47
C GLY A 32 24.66 10.18 -10.57
N ILE A 33 24.64 11.51 -10.77
CA ILE A 33 23.71 12.40 -10.08
C ILE A 33 22.28 12.16 -10.57
N ILE A 34 22.09 12.02 -11.89
CA ILE A 34 20.76 11.76 -12.48
C ILE A 34 20.21 10.43 -12.00
N THR A 35 21.00 9.34 -12.05
CA THR A 35 20.55 8.01 -11.62
C THR A 35 20.18 7.98 -10.14
N ALA A 36 20.95 8.65 -9.28
CA ALA A 36 20.64 8.74 -7.86
C ALA A 36 19.34 9.52 -7.59
N ASN A 37 19.10 10.62 -8.31
CA ASN A 37 17.83 11.35 -8.20
C ASN A 37 16.64 10.53 -8.67
N VAL A 38 16.78 9.85 -9.82
CA VAL A 38 15.75 8.94 -10.33
C VAL A 38 15.44 7.82 -9.33
N TYR A 39 16.46 7.28 -8.67
CA TYR A 39 16.30 6.27 -7.63
C TYR A 39 15.57 6.78 -6.39
N ILE A 40 15.97 7.93 -5.85
CA ILE A 40 15.31 8.52 -4.68
C ILE A 40 13.86 8.89 -5.01
N PHE A 41 13.62 9.40 -6.22
CA PHE A 41 12.26 9.73 -6.66
C PHE A 41 11.39 8.48 -6.84
N SER A 42 11.95 7.38 -7.35
CA SER A 42 11.19 6.13 -7.47
C SER A 42 10.84 5.53 -6.11
N LEU A 43 11.74 5.61 -5.12
CA LEU A 43 11.43 5.26 -3.73
C LEU A 43 10.31 6.13 -3.15
N LEU A 44 10.33 7.45 -3.43
CA LEU A 44 9.28 8.35 -2.95
C LEU A 44 7.92 8.00 -3.57
N ILE A 45 7.86 7.77 -4.88
CA ILE A 45 6.64 7.32 -5.56
C ILE A 45 6.14 6.00 -4.98
N PHE A 46 7.04 5.05 -4.71
CA PHE A 46 6.70 3.77 -4.10
C PHE A 46 6.08 3.97 -2.71
N PHE A 47 6.69 4.79 -1.85
CA PHE A 47 6.13 5.06 -0.52
C PHE A 47 4.78 5.78 -0.58
N LEU A 48 4.58 6.69 -1.53
CA LEU A 48 3.27 7.30 -1.77
C LEU A 48 2.24 6.28 -2.26
N GLY A 49 2.65 5.34 -3.13
CA GLY A 49 1.79 4.22 -3.55
C GLY A 49 1.40 3.30 -2.39
N MET A 50 2.35 3.03 -1.48
CA MET A 50 2.08 2.23 -0.28
C MET A 50 1.10 2.89 0.68
N GLN A 51 0.97 4.22 0.69
CA GLN A 51 -0.06 4.91 1.50
C GLN A 51 -1.49 4.60 1.05
N GLN A 52 -1.68 4.15 -0.19
CA GLN A 52 -2.99 3.70 -0.69
C GLN A 52 -3.25 2.21 -0.40
N HIS A 53 -2.22 1.48 0.05
CA HIS A 53 -2.22 0.04 0.28
C HIS A 53 -1.72 -0.27 1.70
N ASP A 54 -2.35 0.33 2.70
CA ASP A 54 -1.93 0.26 4.10
C ASP A 54 -2.74 -0.75 4.94
N ASN A 55 -3.83 -1.31 4.40
CA ASN A 55 -4.70 -2.21 5.13
C ASN A 55 -4.24 -3.67 5.09
N GLU A 56 -4.25 -4.34 6.23
CA GLU A 56 -3.96 -5.77 6.32
C GLU A 56 -5.15 -6.62 5.88
N PHE A 57 -4.88 -7.86 5.41
CA PHE A 57 -5.91 -8.79 4.95
C PHE A 57 -6.99 -9.12 6.00
N ASN A 58 -6.71 -8.92 7.29
CA ASN A 58 -7.62 -9.19 8.39
C ASN A 58 -8.55 -8.01 8.72
N THR A 59 -8.33 -6.85 8.09
CA THR A 59 -9.14 -5.64 8.27
C THR A 59 -10.20 -5.55 7.19
N ALA A 60 -11.39 -5.03 7.54
CA ALA A 60 -12.43 -4.76 6.56
C ALA A 60 -12.23 -3.34 6.01
N ILE A 61 -12.09 -3.22 4.70
CA ILE A 61 -11.87 -1.95 3.99
C ILE A 61 -13.17 -1.41 3.36
N ASP A 62 -13.22 -0.09 3.15
CA ASP A 62 -14.24 0.57 2.34
C ASP A 62 -13.69 0.91 0.93
N PRO A 63 -14.12 0.20 -0.13
CA PRO A 63 -13.65 0.44 -1.50
C PRO A 63 -13.89 1.87 -2.01
N VAL A 64 -14.86 2.60 -1.43
CA VAL A 64 -15.20 3.95 -1.88
C VAL A 64 -14.21 5.01 -1.35
N ASP A 65 -13.35 4.67 -0.40
CA ASP A 65 -12.33 5.57 0.17
C ASP A 65 -10.93 5.37 -0.45
N ILE A 66 -10.84 4.62 -1.57
CA ILE A 66 -9.57 4.27 -2.26
C ILE A 66 -8.62 3.53 -1.30
N GLU A 67 -9.21 2.81 -0.34
CA GLU A 67 -8.48 1.93 0.55
C GLU A 67 -8.20 0.61 -0.16
N CYS A 68 -6.97 0.12 -0.03
CA CYS A 68 -6.58 -1.16 -0.61
C CYS A 68 -5.72 -1.97 0.35
N TYR A 69 -5.62 -3.28 0.07
CA TYR A 69 -4.82 -4.18 0.87
C TYR A 69 -3.33 -4.08 0.51
N THR A 70 -2.48 -4.12 1.53
CA THR A 70 -1.03 -4.12 1.35
C THR A 70 -0.53 -5.33 0.54
N PRO A 71 0.42 -5.15 -0.38
CA PRO A 71 1.11 -6.25 -1.07
C PRO A 71 2.06 -7.05 -0.17
N PHE A 72 2.28 -6.60 1.08
CA PHE A 72 3.21 -7.21 2.03
C PHE A 72 2.56 -7.41 3.41
N GLY A 73 2.66 -8.62 3.96
CA GLY A 73 2.10 -8.96 5.28
C GLY A 73 2.78 -8.20 6.42
N GLY A 74 2.00 -7.48 7.23
CA GLY A 74 2.52 -6.54 8.24
C GLY A 74 3.31 -7.20 9.36
N ILE A 75 2.92 -8.39 9.83
CA ILE A 75 3.64 -9.13 10.89
C ILE A 75 5.10 -9.42 10.48
N HIS A 76 5.33 -9.71 9.21
CA HIS A 76 6.62 -10.12 8.67
C HIS A 76 7.34 -9.01 7.88
N ILE A 77 6.83 -7.79 7.90
CA ILE A 77 7.38 -6.66 7.14
C ILE A 77 8.81 -6.31 7.57
N ILE A 78 9.16 -6.57 8.83
CA ILE A 78 10.50 -6.32 9.38
C ILE A 78 11.56 -7.12 8.62
N THR A 79 11.25 -8.35 8.20
CA THR A 79 12.15 -9.18 7.40
C THR A 79 12.43 -8.54 6.05
N LEU A 80 11.40 -8.07 5.35
CA LEU A 80 11.56 -7.40 4.07
C LEU A 80 12.30 -6.06 4.21
N PHE A 81 11.99 -5.30 5.26
CA PHE A 81 12.65 -4.03 5.57
C PHE A 81 14.14 -4.21 5.86
N PHE A 82 14.52 -5.27 6.60
CA PHE A 82 15.93 -5.59 6.83
C PHE A 82 16.70 -5.80 5.52
N TYR A 83 16.17 -6.62 4.61
CA TYR A 83 16.80 -6.85 3.31
C TYR A 83 16.82 -5.59 2.44
N PHE A 84 15.78 -4.77 2.50
CA PHE A 84 15.75 -3.47 1.82
C PHE A 84 16.87 -2.54 2.31
N VAL A 85 17.07 -2.42 3.63
CA VAL A 85 18.14 -1.59 4.22
C VAL A 85 19.51 -2.16 3.86
N ALA A 86 19.70 -3.48 4.01
CA ALA A 86 20.97 -4.14 3.68
C ALA A 86 21.35 -3.97 2.19
N PHE A 87 20.36 -4.07 1.29
CA PHE A 87 20.53 -3.82 -0.13
C PHE A 87 20.98 -2.37 -0.42
N ASN A 88 20.31 -1.38 0.16
CA ASN A 88 20.64 0.04 -0.03
C ASN A 88 22.04 0.38 0.51
N ILE A 89 22.39 -0.12 1.71
CA ILE A 89 23.73 0.06 2.28
C ILE A 89 24.78 -0.54 1.35
N SER A 90 24.55 -1.77 0.87
CA SER A 90 25.47 -2.46 -0.03
C SER A 90 25.65 -1.73 -1.36
N MET A 91 24.56 -1.23 -1.94
CA MET A 91 24.56 -0.40 -3.15
C MET A 91 25.42 0.85 -2.96
N VAL A 92 25.23 1.59 -1.85
CA VAL A 92 25.99 2.81 -1.56
C VAL A 92 27.47 2.51 -1.31
N LEU A 93 27.79 1.42 -0.59
CA LEU A 93 29.17 1.01 -0.35
C LEU A 93 29.91 0.68 -1.65
N ILE A 94 29.29 -0.13 -2.51
CA ILE A 94 29.83 -0.53 -3.82
C ILE A 94 29.96 0.70 -4.73
N TRP A 95 28.96 1.58 -4.79
CA TRP A 95 29.03 2.79 -5.59
C TRP A 95 30.16 3.74 -5.15
N ARG A 96 30.35 3.91 -3.83
CA ARG A 96 31.34 4.84 -3.28
C ARG A 96 32.76 4.32 -3.41
N LYS A 97 33.00 3.07 -3.02
CA LYS A 97 34.35 2.50 -2.86
C LYS A 97 34.69 1.41 -3.89
N GLY A 98 33.70 0.77 -4.51
CA GLY A 98 33.93 -0.29 -5.51
C GLY A 98 34.92 -1.35 -5.01
N ASN A 99 35.98 -1.60 -5.79
CA ASN A 99 37.04 -2.57 -5.49
C ASN A 99 38.01 -2.11 -4.38
N THR A 100 37.93 -0.85 -3.91
CA THR A 100 38.75 -0.39 -2.77
C THR A 100 38.14 -0.79 -1.42
N LEU A 101 37.05 -1.56 -1.41
CA LEU A 101 36.47 -2.12 -0.20
C LEU A 101 37.35 -3.26 0.35
N PRO A 102 37.43 -3.44 1.68
CA PRO A 102 38.03 -4.64 2.25
C PRO A 102 37.35 -5.90 1.68
N PRO A 103 38.08 -6.99 1.40
CA PRO A 103 37.56 -8.15 0.69
C PRO A 103 36.28 -8.73 1.31
N LEU A 104 36.21 -8.83 2.64
CA LEU A 104 35.03 -9.34 3.32
C LEU A 104 33.80 -8.42 3.15
N THR A 105 34.00 -7.10 3.26
CA THR A 105 32.94 -6.11 3.06
C THR A 105 32.45 -6.11 1.61
N GLN A 106 33.37 -6.29 0.65
CA GLN A 106 33.04 -6.38 -0.77
C GLN A 106 32.16 -7.61 -1.04
N VAL A 107 32.57 -8.80 -0.57
CA VAL A 107 31.81 -10.04 -0.76
C VAL A 107 30.44 -9.96 -0.07
N LEU A 108 30.37 -9.47 1.17
CA LEU A 108 29.11 -9.28 1.88
C LEU A 108 28.16 -8.32 1.15
N SER A 109 28.69 -7.19 0.67
CA SER A 109 27.90 -6.21 -0.07
C SER A 109 27.38 -6.80 -1.37
N LEU A 110 28.22 -7.57 -2.08
CA LEU A 110 27.83 -8.23 -3.33
C LEU A 110 26.76 -9.31 -3.08
N SER A 111 26.87 -10.08 -1.98
CA SER A 111 25.85 -11.06 -1.59
C SER A 111 24.50 -10.40 -1.29
N PHE A 112 24.46 -9.32 -0.49
CA PHE A 112 23.21 -8.59 -0.23
C PHE A 112 22.65 -7.91 -1.49
N LEU A 113 23.52 -7.42 -2.38
CA LEU A 113 23.09 -6.87 -3.67
C LEU A 113 22.44 -7.96 -4.54
N SER A 114 23.02 -9.17 -4.60
CA SER A 114 22.46 -10.32 -5.31
C SER A 114 21.15 -10.82 -4.70
N ILE A 115 21.05 -10.91 -3.37
CA ILE A 115 19.78 -11.22 -2.70
C ILE A 115 18.73 -10.16 -3.04
N GLY A 116 19.12 -8.88 -3.03
CA GLY A 116 18.24 -7.78 -3.42
C GLY A 116 17.76 -7.85 -4.86
N ILE A 117 18.57 -8.33 -5.82
CA ILE A 117 18.12 -8.57 -7.21
C ILE A 117 16.99 -9.60 -7.22
N ILE A 118 17.16 -10.73 -6.54
CA ILE A 118 16.15 -11.80 -6.44
C ILE A 118 14.89 -11.26 -5.77
N LEU A 119 15.02 -10.55 -4.65
CA LEU A 119 13.87 -10.01 -3.92
C LEU A 119 13.12 -8.94 -4.72
N ASN A 120 13.81 -8.01 -5.38
CA ASN A 120 13.15 -7.00 -6.23
C ASN A 120 12.42 -7.67 -7.39
N PHE A 121 12.98 -8.75 -7.96
CA PHE A 121 12.27 -9.53 -8.98
C PHE A 121 11.01 -10.21 -8.42
N ILE A 122 11.09 -10.83 -7.23
CA ILE A 122 9.92 -11.42 -6.56
C ILE A 122 8.87 -10.35 -6.23
N ILE A 123 9.29 -9.16 -5.78
CA ILE A 123 8.39 -8.03 -5.54
C ILE A 123 7.67 -7.62 -6.84
N LEU A 124 8.37 -7.57 -7.97
CA LEU A 124 7.74 -7.28 -9.27
C LEU A 124 6.71 -8.35 -9.65
N LEU A 125 6.98 -9.62 -9.37
CA LEU A 125 6.02 -10.69 -9.57
C LEU A 125 4.82 -10.56 -8.63
N GLN A 126 5.03 -10.23 -7.35
CA GLN A 126 3.94 -9.99 -6.39
C GLN A 126 3.01 -8.87 -6.85
N LEU A 127 3.57 -7.83 -7.46
CA LEU A 127 2.85 -6.65 -7.95
C LEU A 127 2.33 -6.81 -9.40
N SER A 128 2.56 -7.97 -10.03
CA SER A 128 2.23 -8.15 -11.46
C SER A 128 0.74 -8.34 -11.71
N ASP A 129 0.03 -8.88 -10.73
CA ASP A 129 -1.40 -9.12 -10.77
C ASP A 129 -2.05 -8.68 -9.45
N HIS A 130 -3.19 -8.01 -9.58
CA HIS A 130 -3.94 -7.45 -8.46
C HIS A 130 -5.44 -7.57 -8.77
N ASN A 131 -6.04 -8.68 -8.33
CA ASN A 131 -7.44 -8.98 -8.62
C ASN A 131 -8.34 -8.22 -7.63
N THR A 132 -8.95 -7.13 -8.09
CA THR A 132 -9.84 -6.29 -7.28
C THR A 132 -11.33 -6.56 -7.49
N GLU A 133 -11.69 -7.59 -8.26
CA GLU A 133 -13.10 -7.92 -8.55
C GLU A 133 -13.91 -8.13 -7.27
N SER A 134 -13.31 -8.77 -6.25
CA SER A 134 -13.98 -9.06 -4.98
C SER A 134 -14.26 -7.83 -4.11
N ILE A 135 -13.60 -6.71 -4.39
CA ILE A 135 -13.78 -5.44 -3.66
C ILE A 135 -14.45 -4.35 -4.50
N GLY A 136 -14.82 -4.64 -5.76
CA GLY A 136 -15.58 -3.71 -6.60
C GLY A 136 -14.83 -2.44 -7.03
N ILE A 137 -13.50 -2.46 -6.96
CA ILE A 137 -12.64 -1.41 -7.51
C ILE A 137 -12.37 -1.77 -8.98
N ASP A 138 -12.67 -0.85 -9.90
CA ASP A 138 -12.34 -1.01 -11.33
C ASP A 138 -10.85 -1.37 -11.46
N GLU A 139 -10.53 -2.37 -12.28
CA GLU A 139 -9.17 -2.84 -12.59
C GLU A 139 -8.35 -1.78 -13.36
N SER A 140 -8.27 -0.58 -12.81
CA SER A 140 -7.43 0.47 -13.37
C SER A 140 -5.99 0.24 -12.89
N PRO A 141 -5.01 0.16 -13.82
CA PRO A 141 -3.61 -0.04 -13.46
C PRO A 141 -3.00 1.15 -12.69
N GLU A 142 -3.76 2.23 -12.49
CA GLU A 142 -3.32 3.47 -11.86
C GLU A 142 -2.88 3.28 -10.41
N HIS A 143 -3.48 2.34 -9.68
CA HIS A 143 -3.16 2.10 -8.26
C HIS A 143 -1.88 1.28 -8.07
N VAL A 144 -1.58 0.37 -9.00
CA VAL A 144 -0.39 -0.52 -8.93
C VAL A 144 0.85 0.14 -9.54
N PHE A 145 0.67 0.99 -10.56
CA PHE A 145 1.76 1.60 -11.33
C PHE A 145 2.83 2.31 -10.49
N PRO A 146 2.50 3.10 -9.43
CA PRO A 146 3.49 3.71 -8.55
C PRO A 146 4.42 2.71 -7.85
N LEU A 147 3.92 1.50 -7.54
CA LEU A 147 4.65 0.48 -6.79
C LEU A 147 5.72 -0.23 -7.65
N LEU A 148 5.65 -0.13 -8.98
CA LEU A 148 6.56 -0.85 -9.89
C LEU A 148 7.91 -0.12 -10.07
N PHE A 149 7.95 1.20 -9.95
CA PHE A 149 9.13 1.99 -10.31
C PHE A 149 10.36 1.72 -9.42
N ALA A 150 10.17 1.70 -8.10
CA ALA A 150 11.27 1.46 -7.17
C ALA A 150 11.94 0.09 -7.38
N PRO A 151 11.21 -1.05 -7.43
CA PRO A 151 11.84 -2.34 -7.63
C PRO A 151 12.48 -2.48 -9.03
N LEU A 152 11.88 -1.91 -10.08
CA LEU A 152 12.49 -1.89 -11.42
C LEU A 152 13.82 -1.15 -11.45
N ILE A 153 13.85 0.09 -10.92
CA ILE A 153 15.07 0.91 -10.91
C ILE A 153 16.12 0.29 -9.99
N SER A 154 15.71 -0.28 -8.85
CA SER A 154 16.60 -1.03 -7.95
C SER A 154 17.29 -2.19 -8.68
N LEU A 155 16.53 -2.98 -9.46
CA LEU A 155 17.05 -4.11 -10.21
C LEU A 155 18.06 -3.66 -11.28
N ILE A 156 17.72 -2.62 -12.06
CA ILE A 156 18.62 -2.07 -13.09
C ILE A 156 19.93 -1.57 -12.46
N ILE A 157 19.85 -0.77 -11.39
CA ILE A 157 21.05 -0.23 -10.72
C ILE A 157 21.89 -1.36 -10.13
N ALA A 158 21.27 -2.34 -9.48
CA ALA A 158 21.98 -3.47 -8.89
C ALA A 158 22.75 -4.27 -9.95
N VAL A 159 22.10 -4.59 -11.08
CA VAL A 159 22.76 -5.31 -12.19
C VAL A 159 23.93 -4.49 -12.75
N ILE A 160 23.75 -3.19 -12.98
CA ILE A 160 24.83 -2.30 -13.46
C ILE A 160 26.02 -2.31 -12.48
N LEU A 161 25.77 -2.24 -11.17
CA LEU A 161 26.82 -2.27 -10.16
C LEU A 161 27.53 -3.62 -10.10
N VAL A 162 26.80 -4.75 -10.19
CA VAL A 162 27.41 -6.08 -10.26
C VAL A 162 28.31 -6.18 -11.48
N VAL A 163 27.81 -5.84 -12.67
CA VAL A 163 28.59 -5.88 -13.93
C VAL A 163 29.83 -5.01 -13.80
N LYS A 164 29.71 -3.79 -13.29
CA LYS A 164 30.83 -2.87 -13.08
C LYS A 164 31.89 -3.43 -12.12
N MET A 165 31.48 -4.09 -11.04
CA MET A 165 32.42 -4.72 -10.11
C MET A 165 33.19 -5.85 -10.77
N VAL A 166 32.51 -6.69 -11.55
CA VAL A 166 33.14 -7.80 -12.29
C VAL A 166 34.13 -7.29 -13.33
N THR A 167 33.75 -6.29 -14.12
CA THR A 167 34.64 -5.73 -15.16
C THR A 167 35.88 -5.12 -14.54
N ASN A 168 35.73 -4.34 -13.45
CA ASN A 168 36.85 -3.70 -12.79
C ASN A 168 37.82 -4.72 -12.16
N GLU A 169 37.31 -5.81 -11.58
CA GLU A 169 38.13 -6.89 -11.02
C GLU A 169 38.92 -7.63 -12.12
N MET A 170 38.28 -7.88 -13.26
CA MET A 170 38.95 -8.50 -14.41
C MET A 170 40.09 -7.62 -14.95
N GLU A 171 39.85 -6.31 -15.05
CA GLU A 171 40.87 -5.34 -15.46
C GLU A 171 42.06 -5.32 -14.47
N GLU A 172 41.80 -5.21 -13.16
CA GLU A 172 42.87 -5.17 -12.15
C GLU A 172 43.69 -6.47 -12.13
N ALA A 173 43.02 -7.62 -12.26
CA ALA A 173 43.71 -8.91 -12.31
C ALA A 173 44.55 -9.08 -13.58
N SER A 174 44.11 -8.51 -14.71
CA SER A 174 44.84 -8.54 -15.99
C SER A 174 46.10 -7.67 -15.99
N GLN A 175 46.14 -6.61 -15.17
CA GLN A 175 47.28 -5.69 -15.08
C GLN A 175 48.42 -6.22 -14.19
N LYS A 176 48.17 -7.21 -13.33
CA LYS A 176 49.20 -7.82 -12.47
C LYS A 176 50.08 -8.75 -13.32
N SER A 177 51.38 -8.45 -13.40
CA SER A 177 52.36 -9.32 -14.06
C SER A 177 53.36 -9.86 -13.06
N TYR A 178 53.68 -11.15 -13.17
CA TYR A 178 54.63 -11.83 -12.29
C TYR A 178 55.91 -12.16 -13.05
N SER A 179 57.05 -11.96 -12.41
CA SER A 179 58.38 -12.26 -12.99
C SER A 179 58.54 -13.76 -13.31
N ASN A 180 57.94 -14.64 -12.51
CA ASN A 180 57.95 -16.08 -12.76
C ASN A 180 56.90 -16.47 -13.81
N LYS A 181 57.34 -17.13 -14.88
CA LYS A 181 56.51 -17.59 -16.00
C LYS A 181 55.33 -18.50 -15.59
N TYR A 182 55.50 -19.33 -14.57
CA TYR A 182 54.44 -20.20 -14.05
C TYR A 182 53.43 -19.41 -13.21
N LEU A 183 53.89 -18.51 -12.34
CA LEU A 183 53.01 -17.63 -11.58
C LEU A 183 52.24 -16.68 -12.50
N ASN A 184 52.87 -16.21 -13.57
CA ASN A 184 52.20 -15.35 -14.55
C ASN A 184 51.12 -16.12 -15.33
N LYS A 185 51.37 -17.39 -15.71
CA LYS A 185 50.34 -18.25 -16.30
C LYS A 185 49.17 -18.50 -15.36
N LEU A 186 49.44 -18.82 -14.09
CA LEU A 186 48.40 -18.98 -13.06
C LEU A 186 47.62 -17.68 -12.87
N ASN A 187 48.30 -16.54 -12.78
CA ASN A 187 47.64 -15.25 -12.66
C ASN A 187 46.76 -14.95 -13.88
N THR A 188 47.23 -15.17 -15.11
CA THR A 188 46.39 -14.96 -16.30
C THR A 188 45.17 -15.89 -16.32
N PHE A 189 45.31 -17.13 -15.83
CA PHE A 189 44.20 -18.08 -15.72
C PHE A 189 43.20 -17.68 -14.62
N PHE A 190 43.68 -17.23 -13.46
CA PHE A 190 42.84 -16.76 -12.36
C PHE A 190 42.25 -15.37 -12.62
N ALA A 191 42.95 -14.48 -13.34
CA ALA A 191 42.47 -13.17 -13.75
C ALA A 191 41.31 -13.27 -14.74
N GLN A 192 41.36 -14.24 -15.64
CA GLN A 192 40.24 -14.59 -16.52
C GLN A 192 39.08 -15.26 -15.77
N LYS A 193 39.34 -15.83 -14.59
CA LYS A 193 38.38 -16.52 -13.71
C LYS A 193 38.25 -15.83 -12.35
N SER A 194 38.29 -14.50 -12.30
CA SER A 194 38.04 -13.77 -11.06
C SER A 194 36.63 -14.13 -10.58
N ASN A 195 36.59 -15.00 -9.57
CA ASN A 195 35.38 -15.65 -9.08
C ASN A 195 34.68 -14.82 -8.00
N LEU A 196 34.92 -13.49 -7.92
CA LEU A 196 34.27 -12.64 -6.93
C LEU A 196 32.73 -12.82 -6.92
N PRO A 197 32.02 -12.89 -8.07
CA PRO A 197 30.60 -13.23 -8.11
C PRO A 197 30.28 -14.62 -7.57
N LEU A 198 31.15 -15.61 -7.82
CA LEU A 198 30.96 -16.97 -7.34
C LEU A 198 31.14 -17.04 -5.82
N TRP A 199 32.12 -16.34 -5.27
CA TRP A 199 32.29 -16.21 -3.81
C TRP A 199 31.12 -15.49 -3.15
N SER A 200 30.58 -14.44 -3.78
CA SER A 200 29.37 -13.79 -3.26
C SER A 200 28.16 -14.72 -3.31
N LEU A 201 28.01 -15.54 -4.36
CA LEU A 201 26.95 -16.53 -4.46
C LEU A 201 27.07 -17.62 -3.38
N ILE A 202 28.27 -18.13 -3.15
CA ILE A 202 28.53 -19.09 -2.06
C ILE A 202 28.18 -18.45 -0.70
N MET A 203 28.53 -17.19 -0.50
CA MET A 203 28.27 -16.47 0.75
C MET A 203 26.78 -16.16 0.98
N ILE A 204 25.90 -16.27 -0.02
CA ILE A 204 24.45 -16.08 0.17
C ILE A 204 23.89 -17.10 1.16
N ILE A 205 24.28 -18.38 1.06
CA ILE A 205 23.73 -19.45 1.92
C ILE A 205 24.04 -19.20 3.42
N PRO A 206 25.31 -19.07 3.85
CA PRO A 206 25.61 -18.80 5.26
C PRO A 206 25.04 -17.47 5.73
N LEU A 207 24.97 -16.47 4.84
CA LEU A 207 24.37 -15.17 5.14
C LEU A 207 22.86 -15.28 5.41
N LEU A 208 22.11 -16.02 4.58
CA LEU A 208 20.69 -16.27 4.78
C LEU A 208 20.43 -17.02 6.10
N ILE A 209 21.25 -18.01 6.43
CA ILE A 209 21.15 -18.74 7.71
C ILE A 209 21.37 -17.77 8.87
N LEU A 210 22.44 -16.97 8.84
CA LEU A 210 22.76 -16.00 9.88
C LEU A 210 21.65 -14.97 10.06
N VAL A 211 21.17 -14.38 8.95
CA VAL A 211 20.07 -13.41 8.97
C VAL A 211 18.80 -14.03 9.52
N THR A 212 18.48 -15.26 9.14
CA THR A 212 17.30 -15.98 9.66
C THR A 212 17.41 -16.20 11.16
N ILE A 213 18.58 -16.60 11.68
CA ILE A 213 18.82 -16.74 13.13
C ILE A 213 18.60 -15.40 13.84
N VAL A 214 19.15 -14.31 13.31
CA VAL A 214 18.97 -12.97 13.90
C VAL A 214 17.50 -12.57 13.90
N LEU A 215 16.77 -12.77 12.80
CA LEU A 215 15.36 -12.44 12.71
C LEU A 215 14.50 -13.31 13.64
N LEU A 216 14.81 -14.60 13.77
CA LEU A 216 14.19 -15.49 14.76
C LEU A 216 14.37 -14.97 16.19
N LEU A 217 15.57 -14.50 16.54
CA LEU A 217 15.84 -13.91 17.85
C LEU A 217 15.07 -12.58 18.08
N LEU A 218 14.75 -11.86 16.99
CA LEU A 218 13.90 -10.67 17.01
C LEU A 218 12.39 -11.00 16.98
N GLY A 219 12.01 -12.29 17.05
CA GLY A 219 10.63 -12.74 17.11
C GLY A 219 9.95 -12.96 15.76
N GLN A 220 10.71 -12.98 14.65
CA GLN A 220 10.17 -13.37 13.34
C GLN A 220 10.11 -14.88 13.18
N ASP A 221 9.26 -15.37 12.28
CA ASP A 221 9.19 -16.78 11.93
C ASP A 221 10.36 -17.21 11.02
N SER A 222 10.70 -18.51 11.05
CA SER A 222 11.74 -19.10 10.20
C SER A 222 11.44 -19.00 8.70
N ASN A 223 10.16 -18.87 8.34
CA ASN A 223 9.68 -18.66 6.98
C ASN A 223 9.09 -17.26 6.76
N SER A 224 9.43 -16.28 7.61
CA SER A 224 8.94 -14.89 7.52
C SER A 224 9.13 -14.26 6.13
N LEU A 225 10.22 -14.57 5.43
CA LEU A 225 10.49 -14.07 4.07
C LEU A 225 9.49 -14.59 3.03
N VAL A 226 8.90 -15.78 3.24
CA VAL A 226 7.83 -16.30 2.38
C VAL A 226 6.49 -15.72 2.83
N LYS A 227 6.25 -15.72 4.14
CA LYS A 227 4.99 -15.26 4.72
C LYS A 227 4.68 -13.79 4.40
N VAL A 228 5.69 -12.93 4.29
CA VAL A 228 5.48 -11.53 3.91
C VAL A 228 4.79 -11.37 2.54
N PHE A 229 4.91 -12.35 1.63
CA PHE A 229 4.23 -12.33 0.33
C PHE A 229 2.93 -13.16 0.30
N THR A 230 2.78 -14.13 1.21
CA THR A 230 1.63 -15.04 1.20
C THR A 230 0.55 -14.69 2.21
N GLU A 231 0.90 -14.04 3.33
CA GLU A 231 -0.04 -13.53 4.34
C GLU A 231 -0.62 -12.17 3.91
N THR A 232 -1.12 -12.15 2.67
CA THR A 232 -1.75 -11.02 1.99
C THR A 232 -2.99 -11.53 1.23
N THR A 233 -3.76 -10.61 0.65
CA THR A 233 -4.95 -10.91 -0.16
C THR A 233 -4.91 -10.11 -1.46
N LEU A 234 -5.59 -10.56 -2.53
CA LEU A 234 -5.70 -9.93 -3.86
C LEU A 234 -4.44 -9.86 -4.75
N TRP A 235 -3.24 -10.00 -4.18
CA TRP A 235 -1.96 -9.98 -4.93
C TRP A 235 -1.53 -11.37 -5.44
N THR A 236 -0.58 -11.42 -6.38
CA THR A 236 -0.17 -12.63 -7.09
C THR A 236 0.18 -13.85 -6.20
N PHE A 237 0.91 -13.67 -5.09
CA PHE A 237 1.26 -14.79 -4.18
C PHE A 237 0.36 -14.90 -2.95
N SER A 238 -0.70 -14.11 -2.87
CA SER A 238 -1.63 -14.07 -1.74
C SER A 238 -2.28 -15.42 -1.48
N LYS A 239 -2.39 -15.79 -0.21
CA LYS A 239 -3.08 -17.02 0.23
C LYS A 239 -4.23 -16.76 1.20
N GLN A 240 -4.40 -15.53 1.67
CA GLN A 240 -5.43 -15.18 2.64
C GLN A 240 -6.65 -14.59 1.95
N THR A 241 -7.81 -14.83 2.53
CA THR A 241 -9.06 -14.17 2.18
C THR A 241 -9.28 -12.96 3.08
N HIS A 242 -9.83 -11.90 2.53
CA HIS A 242 -10.23 -10.73 3.30
C HIS A 242 -11.64 -10.86 3.90
N PRO A 243 -11.96 -10.15 4.99
CA PRO A 243 -13.34 -10.07 5.49
C PRO A 243 -14.25 -9.36 4.47
N PRO A 244 -15.59 -9.50 4.61
CA PRO A 244 -16.54 -8.78 3.76
C PRO A 244 -16.29 -7.27 3.79
N ILE A 245 -16.33 -6.63 2.62
CA ILE A 245 -16.15 -5.18 2.49
C ILE A 245 -17.21 -4.41 3.30
N LEU A 246 -16.80 -3.27 3.86
CA LEU A 246 -17.71 -2.37 4.54
C LEU A 246 -18.55 -1.64 3.48
N ASN A 247 -19.73 -2.17 3.19
CA ASN A 247 -20.60 -1.60 2.16
C ASN A 247 -21.35 -0.37 2.73
N HIS A 248 -20.79 0.82 2.51
CA HIS A 248 -21.35 2.11 2.96
C HIS A 248 -22.31 2.76 1.94
N GLU A 249 -22.86 2.00 0.99
CA GLU A 249 -24.03 2.41 0.19
C GLU A 249 -25.33 2.56 1.00
N GLY A 250 -25.26 2.31 2.32
CA GLY A 250 -26.35 2.56 3.25
C GLY A 250 -26.69 4.06 3.37
N HIS A 251 -27.98 4.37 3.50
CA HIS A 251 -28.40 5.67 4.02
C HIS A 251 -27.71 5.85 5.38
N TYR A 252 -27.11 7.02 5.65
CA TYR A 252 -26.41 7.27 6.92
C TYR A 252 -27.26 6.96 8.17
N LEU A 253 -28.60 7.06 8.05
CA LEU A 253 -29.54 6.66 9.09
C LEU A 253 -29.53 5.16 9.40
N CYS A 254 -29.24 4.29 8.43
CA CYS A 254 -29.01 2.86 8.65
C CYS A 254 -27.70 2.64 9.42
N THR A 255 -26.63 3.35 9.09
CA THR A 255 -25.35 3.30 9.82
C THR A 255 -25.50 3.80 11.25
N VAL A 256 -26.25 4.88 11.47
CA VAL A 256 -26.58 5.40 12.81
C VAL A 256 -27.39 4.39 13.61
N ALA A 257 -28.35 3.70 12.99
CA ALA A 257 -29.17 2.68 13.64
C ALA A 257 -28.37 1.43 14.06
N ALA A 258 -27.34 1.06 13.28
CA ALA A 258 -26.49 -0.10 13.54
C ALA A 258 -25.34 0.19 14.52
N SER A 259 -24.66 1.32 14.35
CA SER A 259 -23.38 1.62 15.03
C SER A 259 -23.51 2.56 16.23
N GLY A 260 -24.69 3.11 16.50
CA GLY A 260 -24.94 3.97 17.67
C GLY A 260 -25.19 3.18 18.95
N ASN A 261 -25.09 3.86 20.11
CA ASN A 261 -25.36 3.24 21.40
C ASN A 261 -26.83 2.78 21.47
N PRO A 262 -27.13 1.50 21.75
CA PRO A 262 -28.50 0.99 21.76
C PRO A 262 -29.46 1.74 22.68
N LYS A 263 -28.96 2.32 23.79
CA LYS A 263 -29.78 3.13 24.72
C LYS A 263 -30.23 4.46 24.10
N ILE A 264 -29.46 4.99 23.15
CA ILE A 264 -29.69 6.27 22.48
C ILE A 264 -30.46 6.05 21.18
N VAL A 265 -29.93 5.23 20.27
CA VAL A 265 -30.47 5.09 18.91
C VAL A 265 -31.66 4.14 18.82
N LYS A 266 -31.92 3.36 19.88
CA LYS A 266 -33.12 2.53 20.10
C LYS A 266 -33.53 1.72 18.87
N PRO A 267 -32.71 0.73 18.46
CA PRO A 267 -33.07 -0.17 17.37
C PRO A 267 -34.35 -0.95 17.71
N ILE A 268 -35.22 -1.18 16.71
CA ILE A 268 -36.55 -1.78 16.91
C ILE A 268 -36.57 -3.22 16.40
N ARG A 269 -36.19 -3.42 15.14
CA ARG A 269 -36.24 -4.73 14.48
C ARG A 269 -35.21 -4.82 13.35
N LEU A 270 -35.08 -6.01 12.77
CA LEU A 270 -34.42 -6.20 11.48
C LEU A 270 -35.41 -5.90 10.34
N GLY A 271 -34.90 -5.32 9.26
CA GLY A 271 -35.63 -5.05 8.03
C GLY A 271 -34.84 -5.46 6.79
N LYS A 272 -35.43 -5.30 5.61
CA LYS A 272 -34.78 -5.66 4.34
C LYS A 272 -34.73 -4.47 3.38
N ARG A 273 -33.55 -4.18 2.84
CA ARG A 273 -33.32 -3.12 1.84
C ARG A 273 -32.40 -3.64 0.75
N ASN A 274 -32.83 -3.53 -0.51
CA ASN A 274 -32.07 -4.00 -1.69
C ASN A 274 -31.54 -5.44 -1.55
N GLY A 275 -32.31 -6.34 -0.94
CA GLY A 275 -31.91 -7.73 -0.70
C GLY A 275 -31.15 -7.97 0.61
N ASN A 276 -30.59 -6.93 1.24
CA ASN A 276 -29.76 -7.03 2.44
C ASN A 276 -30.54 -6.79 3.74
N THR A 277 -30.15 -7.48 4.81
CA THR A 277 -30.72 -7.30 6.14
C THR A 277 -30.13 -6.04 6.80
N ILE A 278 -30.98 -5.17 7.32
CA ILE A 278 -30.60 -3.92 7.99
C ILE A 278 -31.22 -3.81 9.39
N ILE A 279 -30.53 -3.14 10.31
CA ILE A 279 -31.09 -2.77 11.61
C ILE A 279 -31.90 -1.48 11.43
N VAL A 280 -33.17 -1.49 11.84
CA VAL A 280 -34.05 -0.33 11.70
C VAL A 280 -34.39 0.28 13.06
N ASN A 281 -34.38 1.60 13.12
CA ASN A 281 -34.87 2.39 14.26
C ASN A 281 -35.98 3.35 13.80
N ARG A 282 -36.70 3.96 14.75
CA ARG A 282 -37.85 4.81 14.43
C ARG A 282 -37.49 5.99 13.51
N GLN A 283 -36.32 6.59 13.71
CA GLN A 283 -35.84 7.74 12.95
C GLN A 283 -35.69 7.41 11.46
N LEU A 284 -35.13 6.24 11.13
CA LEU A 284 -35.03 5.74 9.76
C LEU A 284 -36.41 5.51 9.12
N LEU A 285 -37.35 4.90 9.87
CA LEU A 285 -38.69 4.61 9.36
C LEU A 285 -39.45 5.90 9.03
N ILE A 286 -39.34 6.94 9.87
CA ILE A 286 -39.98 8.24 9.67
C ILE A 286 -39.41 8.95 8.44
N ALA A 287 -38.08 8.98 8.30
CA ALA A 287 -37.44 9.62 7.15
C ALA A 287 -37.87 8.95 5.83
N ASN A 288 -37.92 7.62 5.80
CA ASN A 288 -38.32 6.88 4.59
C ASN A 288 -39.82 7.04 4.28
N ALA A 289 -40.68 7.04 5.29
CA ALA A 289 -42.11 7.27 5.11
C ALA A 289 -42.40 8.69 4.60
N PHE A 290 -41.62 9.69 5.04
CA PHE A 290 -41.70 11.06 4.55
C PHE A 290 -41.27 11.16 3.09
N GLU A 291 -40.18 10.48 2.70
CA GLU A 291 -39.76 10.39 1.30
C GLU A 291 -40.84 9.75 0.41
N GLU A 292 -41.45 8.64 0.86
CA GLU A 292 -42.59 8.00 0.17
C GLU A 292 -43.81 8.93 0.07
N MET A 293 -44.10 9.70 1.13
CA MET A 293 -45.16 10.71 1.09
C MET A 293 -44.91 11.79 0.02
N ILE A 294 -43.68 12.32 -0.07
CA ILE A 294 -43.34 13.28 -1.14
C ILE A 294 -43.50 12.64 -2.53
N GLN A 295 -43.11 11.37 -2.66
CA GLN A 295 -43.26 10.61 -3.89
C GLN A 295 -44.73 10.45 -4.30
N ASP A 296 -45.62 10.15 -3.35
CA ASP A 296 -47.06 10.03 -3.57
C ASP A 296 -47.68 11.36 -3.97
N PHE A 297 -47.28 12.47 -3.34
CA PHE A 297 -47.79 13.81 -3.67
C PHE A 297 -47.33 14.30 -5.04
N SER A 298 -46.04 14.11 -5.38
CA SER A 298 -45.50 14.55 -6.66
C SER A 298 -44.23 13.77 -7.04
N PRO A 299 -44.36 12.80 -7.95
CA PRO A 299 -43.23 12.02 -8.45
C PRO A 299 -42.16 12.87 -9.17
N LYS A 300 -42.55 14.03 -9.71
CA LYS A 300 -41.63 14.98 -10.35
C LYS A 300 -40.81 15.75 -9.31
N LEU A 301 -41.46 16.19 -8.22
CA LEU A 301 -40.79 16.86 -7.11
C LEU A 301 -39.84 15.92 -6.37
N HIS A 302 -40.28 14.69 -6.09
CA HIS A 302 -39.44 13.65 -5.50
C HIS A 302 -38.18 13.40 -6.34
N ARG A 303 -38.32 13.22 -7.67
CA ARG A 303 -37.17 13.07 -8.58
C ARG A 303 -36.22 14.27 -8.57
N PHE A 304 -36.75 15.50 -8.48
CA PHE A 304 -35.94 16.70 -8.39
C PHE A 304 -35.15 16.78 -7.08
N ILE A 305 -35.81 16.53 -5.94
CA ILE A 305 -35.18 16.51 -4.62
C ILE A 305 -34.12 15.43 -4.56
N ARG A 306 -34.44 14.21 -5.02
CA ARG A 306 -33.52 13.08 -5.06
C ARG A 306 -32.30 13.40 -5.92
N ARG A 307 -32.49 13.98 -7.12
CA ARG A 307 -31.37 14.36 -7.99
C ARG A 307 -30.46 15.44 -7.36
N ASN A 308 -31.02 16.40 -6.65
CA ASN A 308 -30.21 17.42 -5.95
C ASN A 308 -29.53 16.85 -4.71
N TYR A 309 -30.20 15.97 -3.97
CA TYR A 309 -29.62 15.27 -2.84
C TYR A 309 -28.49 14.33 -3.28
N ASP A 310 -28.64 13.57 -4.35
CA ASP A 310 -27.58 12.68 -4.85
C ASP A 310 -26.40 13.48 -5.43
N LYS A 311 -26.64 14.69 -5.96
CA LYS A 311 -25.60 15.56 -6.55
C LYS A 311 -24.83 16.41 -5.53
N TYR A 312 -25.49 16.90 -4.49
CA TYR A 312 -24.93 17.80 -3.48
C TYR A 312 -24.88 17.19 -2.07
N GLY A 313 -25.38 15.97 -1.92
CA GLY A 313 -25.47 15.25 -0.67
C GLY A 313 -24.09 14.95 -0.13
N TYR A 314 -23.86 15.37 1.10
CA TYR A 314 -22.65 15.03 1.82
C TYR A 314 -22.78 13.59 2.32
N ASN A 315 -21.82 12.73 1.98
CA ASN A 315 -21.81 11.32 2.40
C ASN A 315 -21.47 11.19 3.89
N LEU A 316 -22.43 11.55 4.75
CA LEU A 316 -22.33 11.45 6.20
C LEU A 316 -22.09 10.00 6.65
N SER A 317 -22.65 9.01 5.94
CA SER A 317 -22.47 7.59 6.25
C SER A 317 -21.00 7.16 6.33
N LYS A 318 -20.13 7.78 5.52
CA LYS A 318 -18.68 7.51 5.49
C LYS A 318 -17.91 8.09 6.67
N LYS A 319 -18.43 9.13 7.33
CA LYS A 319 -17.76 9.81 8.46
C LYS A 319 -18.28 9.35 9.82
N ILE A 320 -19.33 8.54 9.82
CA ILE A 320 -20.01 8.07 11.02
C ILE A 320 -19.59 6.61 11.27
N ASN A 321 -18.30 6.43 11.58
CA ASN A 321 -17.71 5.09 11.80
C ASN A 321 -17.47 4.78 13.28
N THR A 322 -17.78 5.72 14.18
CA THR A 322 -17.61 5.55 15.63
C THR A 322 -18.94 5.73 16.36
N GLU A 323 -19.12 5.01 17.47
CA GLU A 323 -20.32 5.10 18.31
C GLU A 323 -20.63 6.56 18.70
N ARG A 324 -19.59 7.36 19.01
CA ARG A 324 -19.74 8.78 19.34
C ARG A 324 -20.29 9.60 18.17
N SER A 325 -19.77 9.39 16.95
CA SER A 325 -20.24 10.08 15.75
C SER A 325 -21.68 9.68 15.39
N SER A 326 -22.03 8.40 15.57
CA SER A 326 -23.38 7.88 15.36
C SER A 326 -24.39 8.49 16.33
N ASN A 327 -24.02 8.56 17.61
CA ASN A 327 -24.86 9.18 18.64
C ASN A 327 -25.05 10.69 18.40
N PHE A 328 -23.98 11.39 18.02
CA PHE A 328 -24.07 12.81 17.69
C PHE A 328 -25.00 13.05 16.48
N THR A 329 -24.83 12.27 15.42
CA THR A 329 -25.68 12.38 14.22
C THR A 329 -27.14 12.07 14.53
N TYR A 330 -27.40 11.06 15.36
CA TYR A 330 -28.76 10.74 15.82
C TYR A 330 -29.44 11.94 16.49
N TRP A 331 -28.72 12.66 17.36
CA TRP A 331 -29.20 13.87 18.02
C TRP A 331 -29.37 15.04 17.05
N ALA A 332 -28.41 15.26 16.16
CA ALA A 332 -28.47 16.30 15.13
C ALA A 332 -29.67 16.13 14.19
N MET A 333 -30.08 14.89 13.93
CA MET A 333 -31.24 14.56 13.10
C MET A 333 -32.59 14.70 13.81
N LYS A 334 -32.64 14.88 15.14
CA LYS A 334 -33.91 14.95 15.88
C LYS A 334 -34.82 16.09 15.41
N PRO A 335 -34.35 17.34 15.20
CA PRO A 335 -35.20 18.41 14.69
C PRO A 335 -35.83 18.07 13.33
N LEU A 336 -35.08 17.43 12.43
CA LEU A 336 -35.58 16.99 11.13
C LEU A 336 -36.57 15.82 11.26
N GLU A 337 -36.31 14.86 12.16
CA GLU A 337 -37.26 13.79 12.47
C GLU A 337 -38.61 14.34 12.91
N TRP A 338 -38.64 15.35 13.77
CA TRP A 338 -39.88 16.02 14.19
C TRP A 338 -40.58 16.72 13.03
N LEU A 339 -39.84 17.41 12.17
CA LEU A 339 -40.41 18.05 10.97
C LEU A 339 -41.06 17.02 10.03
N PHE A 340 -40.36 15.91 9.76
CA PHE A 340 -40.87 14.82 8.93
C PHE A 340 -42.11 14.18 9.56
N LEU A 341 -42.08 13.94 10.87
CA LEU A 341 -43.19 13.36 11.61
C LEU A 341 -44.42 14.28 11.59
N VAL A 342 -44.26 15.57 11.88
CA VAL A 342 -45.35 16.56 11.80
C VAL A 342 -45.94 16.60 10.39
N SER A 343 -45.08 16.59 9.37
CA SER A 343 -45.52 16.56 7.98
C SER A 343 -46.34 15.31 7.65
N LEU A 344 -45.89 14.13 8.09
CA LEU A 344 -46.63 12.88 7.93
C LEU A 344 -48.01 12.93 8.62
N TYR A 345 -48.09 13.50 9.82
CA TYR A 345 -49.34 13.61 10.57
C TYR A 345 -50.33 14.64 10.00
N LEU A 346 -49.83 15.66 9.28
CA LEU A 346 -50.67 16.65 8.62
C LEU A 346 -51.21 16.17 7.27
N PHE A 347 -50.43 15.34 6.56
CA PHE A 347 -50.67 15.04 5.14
C PHE A 347 -50.98 13.57 4.84
N CYS A 348 -50.86 12.64 5.81
CA CYS A 348 -51.26 11.24 5.64
C CYS A 348 -52.45 10.88 6.54
N GLU A 349 -53.42 10.11 6.01
CA GLU A 349 -54.58 9.64 6.79
C GLU A 349 -54.20 8.64 7.90
N LYS A 350 -53.21 7.78 7.65
CA LYS A 350 -52.75 6.73 8.59
C LYS A 350 -51.22 6.74 8.73
N PRO A 351 -50.65 7.79 9.37
CA PRO A 351 -49.20 8.03 9.38
C PRO A 351 -48.43 6.89 10.06
N GLU A 352 -48.90 6.38 11.20
CA GLU A 352 -48.20 5.33 11.96
C GLU A 352 -48.20 3.96 11.23
N ILE A 353 -49.23 3.65 10.44
CA ILE A 353 -49.23 2.44 9.61
C ILE A 353 -48.19 2.58 8.48
N LYS A 354 -48.10 3.76 7.87
CA LYS A 354 -47.12 4.03 6.80
C LYS A 354 -45.69 3.95 7.31
N ILE A 355 -45.41 4.48 8.52
CA ILE A 355 -44.10 4.38 9.18
C ILE A 355 -43.76 2.91 9.47
N ASN A 356 -44.68 2.15 10.06
CA ASN A 356 -44.43 0.75 10.45
C ASN A 356 -44.32 -0.20 9.25
N LYS A 357 -44.84 0.16 8.08
CA LYS A 357 -44.68 -0.61 6.83
C LYS A 357 -43.24 -0.56 6.30
N GLN A 358 -42.49 0.49 6.62
CA GLN A 358 -41.15 0.65 6.06
C GLN A 358 -40.22 -0.49 6.48
N TYR A 359 -39.51 -1.05 5.48
CA TYR A 359 -38.50 -2.10 5.67
C TYR A 359 -39.02 -3.33 6.42
N SER A 360 -40.33 -3.61 6.44
CA SER A 360 -40.86 -4.86 6.99
C SER A 360 -40.33 -6.05 6.20
N LEU A 361 -39.98 -7.13 6.90
CA LEU A 361 -39.59 -8.40 6.30
C LEU A 361 -40.75 -9.10 5.61
#